data_AF-A0A6L5G6Z2-F1
#
_entry.id   AF-A0A6L5G6Z2-F1
#
_cell.length_a   1.000
_cell.length_b   1.000
_cell.length_c   1.000
_cell.angle_alpha   90.00
_cell.angle_beta   90.00
_cell.angle_gamma   90.00
#
_symmetry.space_group_name_H-M   'P 1'
#
loop_
_entity.id
_entity.type
_entity.pdbx_description
1 polymer ?
#
loop_
_entity_poly.entity_id
_entity_poly.type
_entity_poly.pdbx_seq_one_letter_code
_entity_poly.pdbx_strand_id
1 'polypeptide(L)'
;MTYEETSAKQRTERFGMSHLSIEVGHLYADDLARPDALKEEMASAAAWVHGTTEALTKRLGGRTPRVSTCYLVDDYFHQDLPDPEQLIATVSEAAADAGLRIDYLARESSCDRMGSLNLAGLVADRIVFEPPPGTNGSRPQVSDLGWLPNGVPTPKPRGIAMGAPLRWTPPSQNARREHSVFLDVELWNETAKGRRWSCPMLAAVWQLLRLGVLRDQGRRIGVPEPVESLVPAEHGHAPGQRLSGSRFPDTWAEMPPILQLNPRAFPFPAYRTVSVLSVDFLEVEHAVRVICGSVRPDAGAVESIRKSAEREGMTLPAELVDRLTYIFQGPL
;
A
#
# COMPACT_ATOMS: atom_id res chain seq x y z
N MET A 1 -2.11 -25.59 -33.64
CA MET A 1 -1.42 -24.41 -34.19
C MET A 1 -2.02 -23.20 -33.51
N THR A 2 -1.29 -22.62 -32.56
CA THR A 2 -1.74 -21.44 -31.82
C THR A 2 -1.25 -20.21 -32.57
N TYR A 3 -2.17 -19.40 -33.06
CA TYR A 3 -1.88 -18.13 -33.70
C TYR A 3 -1.57 -17.10 -32.60
N GLU A 4 -0.35 -16.57 -32.56
CA GLU A 4 0.02 -15.41 -31.75
C GLU A 4 0.26 -14.21 -32.67
N GLU A 5 -0.52 -13.15 -32.48
CA GLU A 5 -0.38 -11.91 -33.26
C GLU A 5 0.75 -11.05 -32.67
N THR A 6 1.82 -10.87 -33.45
CA THR A 6 3.06 -10.16 -33.06
C THR A 6 2.86 -8.66 -32.75
N SER A 7 1.70 -8.09 -33.10
CA SER A 7 1.35 -6.66 -32.94
C SER A 7 0.89 -6.28 -31.52
N ALA A 8 0.54 -7.27 -30.67
CA ALA A 8 -0.12 -7.02 -29.37
C ALA A 8 0.81 -7.12 -28.14
N LYS A 9 2.14 -7.06 -28.31
CA LYS A 9 3.04 -6.88 -27.14
C LYS A 9 3.08 -5.40 -26.78
N GLN A 10 2.10 -4.98 -25.99
CA GLN A 10 2.14 -3.67 -25.31
C GLN A 10 3.48 -3.59 -24.54
N ARG A 11 4.38 -2.72 -24.99
CA ARG A 11 5.73 -2.62 -24.45
C ARG A 11 5.63 -2.05 -23.04
N THR A 12 5.83 -2.90 -22.02
CA THR A 12 5.85 -2.48 -20.62
C THR A 12 6.93 -1.41 -20.43
N GLU A 13 6.53 -0.26 -19.89
CA GLU A 13 7.43 0.84 -19.57
C GLU A 13 8.48 0.39 -18.53
N ARG A 14 9.75 0.75 -18.74
CA ARG A 14 10.86 0.48 -17.81
C ARG A 14 11.12 1.74 -16.98
N PHE A 15 11.34 1.58 -15.68
CA PHE A 15 11.63 2.67 -14.75
C PHE A 15 12.69 2.25 -13.72
N GLY A 16 13.30 3.23 -13.07
CA GLY A 16 14.24 2.99 -11.98
C GLY A 16 13.54 2.38 -10.77
N MET A 17 14.22 1.48 -10.07
CA MET A 17 13.72 0.83 -8.86
C MET A 17 14.65 1.16 -7.69
N SER A 18 14.07 1.36 -6.51
CA SER A 18 14.80 1.24 -5.25
C SER A 18 14.98 -0.23 -4.89
N HIS A 19 16.02 -0.54 -4.11
CA HIS A 19 16.13 -1.87 -3.52
C HIS A 19 15.06 -2.10 -2.45
N LEU A 20 14.69 -1.02 -1.75
CA LEU A 20 13.73 -1.04 -0.65
C LEU A 20 12.97 0.28 -0.60
N SER A 21 11.65 0.19 -0.42
CA SER A 21 10.82 1.31 0.02
C SER A 21 10.49 1.08 1.48
N ILE A 22 10.62 2.10 2.33
CA ILE A 22 10.29 2.03 3.76
C ILE A 22 9.18 3.04 4.04
N GLU A 23 8.05 2.57 4.56
CA GLU A 23 7.00 3.41 5.10
C GLU A 23 7.30 3.64 6.58
N VAL A 24 7.39 4.92 6.94
CA VAL A 24 7.94 5.39 8.23
C VAL A 24 6.88 6.00 9.14
N GLY A 25 5.62 5.93 8.71
CA GLY A 25 4.46 6.36 9.49
C GLY A 25 3.20 6.30 8.64
N HIS A 26 2.07 6.14 9.33
CA HIS A 26 0.73 6.19 8.79
C HIS A 26 -0.07 7.08 9.73
N LEU A 27 -0.35 8.31 9.31
CA LEU A 27 -0.92 9.29 10.23
C LEU A 27 -2.36 8.97 10.59
N TYR A 28 -2.68 8.97 11.88
CA TYR A 28 -4.04 9.23 12.37
C TYR A 28 -4.18 10.69 12.79
N ALA A 29 -5.35 11.30 12.54
CA ALA A 29 -5.64 12.69 12.93
C ALA A 29 -5.41 12.94 14.44
N ASP A 30 -5.61 11.92 15.28
CA ASP A 30 -5.39 11.97 16.72
C ASP A 30 -3.91 12.18 17.11
N ASP A 31 -2.96 11.83 16.24
CA ASP A 31 -1.53 11.96 16.53
C ASP A 31 -1.02 13.40 16.32
N LEU A 32 -1.72 14.20 15.51
CA LEU A 32 -1.42 15.62 15.33
C LEU A 32 -1.81 16.48 16.53
N ALA A 33 -2.72 15.99 17.36
CA ALA A 33 -3.08 16.64 18.62
C ALA A 33 -1.95 16.51 19.67
N ARG A 34 -0.90 15.70 19.42
CA ARG A 34 0.20 15.42 20.36
C ARG A 34 1.57 15.52 19.68
N PRO A 35 2.12 16.74 19.50
CA PRO A 35 3.39 16.95 18.81
C PRO A 35 4.57 16.14 19.36
N ASP A 36 4.59 15.84 20.65
CA ASP A 36 5.64 15.02 21.26
C ASP A 36 5.55 13.55 20.82
N ALA A 37 4.34 13.01 20.63
CA ALA A 37 4.14 11.65 20.16
C ALA A 37 4.66 11.47 18.72
N LEU A 38 4.43 12.46 17.85
CA LEU A 38 4.96 12.46 16.48
C LEU A 38 6.50 12.46 16.47
N LYS A 39 7.14 13.22 17.37
CA LYS A 39 8.61 13.22 17.48
C LYS A 39 9.15 11.87 17.93
N GLU A 40 8.49 11.25 18.90
CA GLU A 40 8.85 9.91 19.38
C GLU A 40 8.67 8.85 18.27
N GLU A 41 7.58 8.91 17.52
CA GLU A 41 7.32 8.05 16.37
C GLU A 41 8.43 8.21 15.31
N MET A 42 8.77 9.45 14.94
CA MET A 42 9.82 9.73 13.96
C MET A 42 11.20 9.27 14.41
N ALA A 43 11.54 9.44 15.69
CA ALA A 43 12.78 8.92 16.26
C ALA A 43 12.84 7.39 16.22
N SER A 44 11.72 6.74 16.54
CA SER A 44 11.57 5.29 16.48
C SER A 44 11.69 4.76 15.05
N ALA A 45 10.99 5.40 14.11
CA ALA A 45 11.05 5.07 12.70
C ALA A 45 12.45 5.28 12.12
N ALA A 46 13.15 6.36 12.51
CA ALA A 46 14.53 6.62 12.11
C ALA A 46 15.47 5.47 12.48
N ALA A 47 15.33 4.92 13.69
CA ALA A 47 16.13 3.78 14.16
C ALA A 47 15.88 2.53 13.29
N TRP A 48 14.63 2.25 12.92
CA TRP A 48 14.29 1.13 12.05
C TRP A 48 14.73 1.33 10.60
N VAL A 49 14.62 2.55 10.08
CA VAL A 49 15.15 2.90 8.74
C VAL A 49 16.65 2.67 8.70
N HIS A 50 17.38 3.12 9.73
CA HIS A 50 18.82 2.89 9.85
C HIS A 50 19.16 1.40 9.88
N GLY A 51 18.58 0.65 10.83
CA GLY A 51 18.86 -0.77 10.99
C GLY A 51 18.49 -1.61 9.77
N THR A 52 17.36 -1.29 9.12
CA THR A 52 16.93 -1.99 7.90
C THR A 52 17.85 -1.69 6.72
N THR A 53 18.30 -0.45 6.58
CA THR A 53 19.27 -0.03 5.56
C THR A 53 20.63 -0.70 5.77
N GLU A 54 21.10 -0.81 7.01
CA GLU A 54 22.33 -1.51 7.35
C GLU A 54 22.23 -3.02 7.03
N ALA A 55 21.12 -3.67 7.42
CA ALA A 55 20.87 -5.07 7.12
C ALA A 55 20.85 -5.34 5.60
N LEU A 56 20.25 -4.43 4.82
CA LEU A 56 20.26 -4.53 3.37
C LEU A 56 21.66 -4.31 2.79
N THR A 57 22.42 -3.36 3.30
CA THR A 57 23.82 -3.11 2.88
C THR A 57 24.66 -4.39 3.03
N LYS A 58 24.54 -5.09 4.17
CA LYS A 58 25.21 -6.37 4.41
C LYS A 58 24.79 -7.44 3.39
N ARG A 59 23.49 -7.55 3.09
CA ARG A 59 22.95 -8.48 2.07
C ARG A 59 23.43 -8.17 0.65
N LEU A 60 23.70 -6.90 0.34
CA LEU A 60 24.21 -6.47 -0.96
C LEU A 60 25.75 -6.49 -1.04
N GLY A 61 26.43 -7.15 -0.11
CA GLY A 61 27.89 -7.27 -0.11
C GLY A 61 28.62 -5.95 0.16
N GLY A 62 28.04 -5.07 0.98
CA GLY A 62 28.62 -3.78 1.34
C GLY A 62 28.36 -2.64 0.35
N ARG A 63 27.62 -2.90 -0.74
CA ARG A 63 27.20 -1.83 -1.68
C ARG A 63 26.14 -0.94 -1.05
N THR A 64 26.21 0.36 -1.36
CA THR A 64 25.19 1.34 -0.93
C THR A 64 23.81 0.98 -1.48
N PRO A 65 22.82 0.69 -0.64
CA PRO A 65 21.48 0.39 -1.10
C PRO A 65 20.74 1.67 -1.52
N ARG A 66 19.90 1.55 -2.57
CA ARG A 66 18.90 2.56 -2.92
C ARG A 66 17.66 2.33 -2.06
N VAL A 67 17.45 3.21 -1.09
CA VAL A 67 16.32 3.15 -0.15
C VAL A 67 15.50 4.41 -0.29
N SER A 68 14.22 4.26 -0.60
CA SER A 68 13.24 5.35 -0.57
C SER A 68 12.43 5.27 0.72
N THR A 69 12.07 6.42 1.28
CA THR A 69 11.19 6.55 2.44
C THR A 69 9.87 7.18 2.05
N CYS A 70 8.77 6.74 2.64
CA CYS A 70 7.46 7.30 2.36
C CYS A 70 6.62 7.45 3.62
N TYR A 71 5.75 8.46 3.59
CA TYR A 71 4.77 8.73 4.62
C TYR A 71 3.37 8.71 4.00
N LEU A 72 2.44 7.96 4.59
CA LEU A 72 1.06 7.86 4.11
C LEU A 72 0.14 8.70 5.00
N VAL A 73 -0.62 9.59 4.38
CA VAL A 73 -1.62 10.42 5.04
C VAL A 73 -2.99 9.79 4.84
N ASP A 74 -3.68 9.45 5.93
CA ASP A 74 -5.06 8.97 5.90
C ASP A 74 -6.06 10.12 5.71
N ASP A 75 -6.13 10.65 4.50
CA ASP A 75 -7.13 11.65 4.11
C ASP A 75 -8.44 11.01 3.62
N TYR A 76 -8.59 9.69 3.74
CA TYR A 76 -9.78 8.95 3.32
C TYR A 76 -10.77 8.77 4.46
N PHE A 77 -10.29 8.42 5.65
CA PHE A 77 -11.13 8.24 6.83
C PHE A 77 -11.23 9.51 7.68
N HIS A 78 -10.28 10.44 7.57
CA HIS A 78 -10.21 11.66 8.37
C HIS A 78 -10.43 12.93 7.53
N GLN A 79 -11.56 13.60 7.77
CA GLN A 79 -11.92 14.86 7.08
C GLN A 79 -11.51 16.10 7.87
N ASP A 80 -11.02 15.91 9.09
CA ASP A 80 -10.60 16.91 10.07
C ASP A 80 -9.08 17.08 10.15
N LEU A 81 -8.36 16.56 9.15
CA LEU A 81 -6.92 16.78 9.02
C LEU A 81 -6.60 18.29 8.89
N PRO A 82 -5.45 18.74 9.44
CA PRO A 82 -4.91 20.06 9.12
C PRO A 82 -4.74 20.26 7.62
N ASP A 83 -4.62 21.53 7.22
CA ASP A 83 -4.29 21.85 5.83
C ASP A 83 -2.96 21.19 5.41
N PRO A 84 -2.77 20.91 4.10
CA PRO A 84 -1.60 20.19 3.62
C PRO A 84 -0.26 20.84 4.00
N GLU A 85 -0.17 22.18 3.97
CA GLU A 85 1.06 22.89 4.33
C GLU A 85 1.42 22.68 5.80
N GLN A 86 0.45 22.88 6.70
CA GLN A 86 0.66 22.70 8.13
C GLN A 86 1.09 21.27 8.45
N LEU A 87 0.42 20.27 7.86
CA LEU A 87 0.76 18.87 8.11
C LEU A 87 2.15 18.51 7.58
N ILE A 88 2.43 18.86 6.33
CA ILE A 88 3.70 18.52 5.68
C ILE A 88 4.86 19.18 6.41
N ALA A 89 4.71 20.45 6.83
CA ALA A 89 5.72 21.14 7.63
C ALA A 89 5.96 20.41 8.95
N THR A 90 4.90 20.12 9.71
CA THR A 90 4.99 19.46 11.02
C THR A 90 5.67 18.10 10.94
N VAL A 91 5.26 17.27 9.98
CA VAL A 91 5.83 15.92 9.77
C VAL A 91 7.28 16.00 9.28
N SER A 92 7.59 16.93 8.37
CA SER A 92 8.95 17.10 7.85
C SER A 92 9.92 17.61 8.93
N GLU A 93 9.47 18.52 9.79
CA GLU A 93 10.25 19.03 10.93
C GLU A 93 10.53 17.92 11.94
N ALA A 94 9.50 17.16 12.36
CA ALA A 94 9.67 16.04 13.29
C ALA A 94 10.60 14.95 12.73
N ALA A 95 10.49 14.63 11.44
CA ALA A 95 11.39 13.71 10.77
C ALA A 95 12.83 14.24 10.75
N ALA A 96 13.02 15.51 10.39
CA ALA A 96 14.34 16.14 10.34
C ALA A 96 15.02 16.16 11.73
N ASP A 97 14.28 16.48 12.79
CA ASP A 97 14.76 16.45 14.18
C ASP A 97 15.25 15.04 14.58
N ALA A 98 14.58 14.00 14.09
CA ALA A 98 14.95 12.60 14.30
C ALA A 98 16.10 12.12 13.39
N GLY A 99 16.59 12.95 12.46
CA GLY A 99 17.55 12.53 11.43
C GLY A 99 16.95 11.61 10.37
N LEU A 100 15.63 11.57 10.27
CA LEU A 100 14.88 10.85 9.25
C LEU A 100 14.59 11.78 8.07
N ARG A 101 14.77 11.27 6.86
CA ARG A 101 14.31 11.95 5.65
C ARG A 101 13.03 11.26 5.18
N ILE A 102 12.06 12.05 4.74
CA ILE A 102 10.87 11.56 4.04
C ILE A 102 11.04 11.92 2.56
N ASP A 103 11.13 10.91 1.70
CA ASP A 103 11.34 11.11 0.27
C ASP A 103 10.03 11.34 -0.48
N TYR A 104 8.96 10.66 -0.05
CA TYR A 104 7.65 10.68 -0.68
C TYR A 104 6.54 10.83 0.35
N LEU A 105 5.50 11.57 0.00
CA LEU A 105 4.25 11.65 0.75
C LEU A 105 3.12 11.14 -0.15
N ALA A 106 2.30 10.24 0.36
CA ALA A 106 1.17 9.68 -0.38
C ALA A 106 -0.13 9.92 0.37
N ARG A 107 -1.23 9.93 -0.38
CA ARG A 107 -2.59 10.07 0.13
C ARG A 107 -3.29 8.71 0.11
N GLU A 108 -3.91 8.32 1.21
CA GLU A 108 -4.67 7.07 1.26
C GLU A 108 -5.88 7.11 0.32
N SER A 109 -6.56 8.25 0.20
CA SER A 109 -7.67 8.43 -0.75
C SER A 109 -7.26 8.20 -2.21
N SER A 110 -5.97 8.36 -2.52
CA SER A 110 -5.46 8.07 -3.86
C SER A 110 -5.32 6.59 -4.17
N CYS A 111 -5.39 5.73 -3.16
CA CYS A 111 -5.50 4.29 -3.31
C CYS A 111 -6.92 3.86 -3.71
N ASP A 112 -7.95 4.65 -3.40
CA ASP A 112 -9.29 4.49 -3.98
C ASP A 112 -9.28 5.01 -5.43
N ARG A 113 -8.90 6.28 -5.62
CA ARG A 113 -8.95 6.94 -6.93
C ARG A 113 -7.69 7.72 -7.25
N MET A 114 -7.10 7.45 -8.42
CA MET A 114 -5.94 8.19 -8.92
C MET A 114 -6.32 8.90 -10.24
N GLY A 115 -6.69 10.18 -10.13
CA GLY A 115 -7.32 10.91 -11.23
C GLY A 115 -8.68 10.28 -11.59
N SER A 116 -8.87 9.92 -12.86
CA SER A 116 -10.10 9.24 -13.32
C SER A 116 -10.09 7.72 -13.04
N LEU A 117 -8.97 7.16 -12.61
CA LEU A 117 -8.82 5.72 -12.42
C LEU A 117 -9.40 5.28 -11.07
N ASN A 118 -10.37 4.36 -11.11
CA ASN A 118 -10.82 3.61 -9.92
C ASN A 118 -9.76 2.56 -9.56
N LEU A 119 -8.79 2.94 -8.74
CA LEU A 119 -7.59 2.16 -8.49
C LEU A 119 -7.88 0.96 -7.58
N ALA A 120 -8.67 1.17 -6.52
CA ALA A 120 -9.10 0.06 -5.67
C ALA A 120 -9.97 -0.94 -6.45
N GLY A 121 -10.88 -0.45 -7.30
CA GLY A 121 -11.64 -1.31 -8.23
C GLY A 121 -10.74 -2.10 -9.18
N LEU A 122 -9.73 -1.45 -9.76
CA LEU A 122 -8.75 -2.08 -10.63
C LEU A 122 -8.01 -3.24 -9.94
N VAL A 123 -7.70 -3.10 -8.65
CA VAL A 123 -7.07 -4.16 -7.85
C VAL A 123 -8.09 -5.23 -7.47
N ALA A 124 -9.31 -4.86 -7.08
CA ALA A 124 -10.38 -5.79 -6.75
C ALA A 124 -10.72 -6.73 -7.93
N ASP A 125 -10.76 -6.19 -9.15
CA ASP A 125 -11.01 -6.96 -10.38
C ASP A 125 -9.87 -7.95 -10.71
N ARG A 126 -8.71 -7.80 -10.08
CA ARG A 126 -7.55 -8.70 -10.21
C ARG A 126 -7.43 -9.72 -9.08
N ILE A 127 -8.32 -9.69 -8.09
CA ILE A 127 -8.36 -10.70 -7.04
C ILE A 127 -8.80 -12.03 -7.66
N VAL A 128 -7.91 -13.02 -7.58
CA VAL A 128 -8.19 -14.39 -7.99
C VAL A 128 -8.60 -15.17 -6.75
N PHE A 129 -9.87 -15.57 -6.71
CA PHE A 129 -10.36 -16.48 -5.70
C PHE A 129 -10.02 -17.92 -6.08
N GLU A 130 -9.26 -18.60 -5.23
CA GLU A 130 -9.03 -20.05 -5.35
C GLU A 130 -10.10 -20.81 -4.54
N PRO A 131 -11.11 -21.42 -5.19
CA PRO A 131 -12.12 -22.18 -4.48
C PRO A 131 -11.51 -23.46 -3.90
N PRO A 132 -11.75 -23.76 -2.61
CA PRO A 132 -11.36 -25.04 -2.02
C PRO A 132 -11.93 -26.24 -2.81
N PRO A 133 -11.22 -27.38 -2.91
CA PRO A 133 -11.75 -28.58 -3.56
C PRO A 133 -13.11 -28.99 -2.99
N GLY A 134 -14.09 -29.24 -3.88
CA GLY A 134 -15.45 -29.60 -3.47
C GLY A 134 -16.38 -28.41 -3.17
N THR A 135 -15.92 -27.18 -3.41
CA THR A 135 -16.79 -25.98 -3.34
C THR A 135 -17.91 -26.08 -4.38
N ASN A 136 -19.16 -25.87 -3.95
CA ASN A 136 -20.37 -25.96 -4.78
C ASN A 136 -20.93 -24.58 -5.19
N GLY A 137 -20.14 -23.51 -5.02
CA GLY A 137 -20.57 -22.14 -5.31
C GLY A 137 -21.55 -21.55 -4.30
N SER A 138 -21.67 -22.10 -3.08
CA SER A 138 -22.60 -21.57 -2.06
C SER A 138 -22.27 -20.16 -1.56
N ARG A 139 -21.05 -19.69 -1.78
CA ARG A 139 -20.63 -18.31 -1.50
C ARG A 139 -20.64 -17.52 -2.81
N PRO A 140 -21.34 -16.38 -2.89
CA PRO A 140 -21.28 -15.51 -4.06
C PRO A 140 -19.85 -15.02 -4.35
N GLN A 141 -19.60 -14.50 -5.55
CA GLN A 141 -18.25 -14.09 -5.94
C GLN A 141 -17.75 -12.96 -5.05
N VAL A 142 -16.43 -12.88 -4.84
CA VAL A 142 -15.79 -11.84 -4.03
C VAL A 142 -16.15 -10.43 -4.55
N SER A 143 -16.28 -10.28 -5.87
CA SER A 143 -16.72 -9.06 -6.55
C SER A 143 -18.13 -8.58 -6.16
N ASP A 144 -19.00 -9.51 -5.74
CA ASP A 144 -20.39 -9.23 -5.41
C ASP A 144 -20.58 -9.02 -3.90
N LEU A 145 -19.80 -9.73 -3.08
CA LEU A 145 -19.92 -9.66 -1.63
C LEU A 145 -19.14 -8.52 -1.01
N GLY A 146 -17.98 -8.18 -1.58
CA GLY A 146 -17.02 -7.30 -0.91
C GLY A 146 -16.27 -7.97 0.25
N TRP A 147 -16.20 -9.31 0.25
CA TRP A 147 -15.50 -10.08 1.28
C TRP A 147 -14.62 -11.18 0.67
N LEU A 148 -13.35 -11.21 1.07
CA LEU A 148 -12.33 -12.16 0.61
C LEU A 148 -11.95 -13.14 1.74
N PRO A 149 -12.33 -14.42 1.64
CA PRO A 149 -11.86 -15.42 2.58
C PRO A 149 -10.49 -15.96 2.17
N ASN A 150 -9.64 -16.26 3.14
CA ASN A 150 -8.36 -16.94 2.89
C ASN A 150 -8.46 -18.48 2.98
N GLY A 151 -9.67 -19.05 3.01
CA GLY A 151 -9.87 -20.48 3.18
C GLY A 151 -11.34 -20.92 3.34
N VAL A 152 -11.54 -22.02 4.07
CA VAL A 152 -12.85 -22.61 4.37
C VAL A 152 -13.25 -22.25 5.81
N PRO A 153 -14.39 -21.56 6.02
CA PRO A 153 -14.90 -21.33 7.37
C PRO A 153 -15.44 -22.64 7.97
N THR A 154 -15.62 -22.67 9.29
CA THR A 154 -16.36 -23.73 9.97
C THR A 154 -17.76 -23.88 9.33
N PRO A 155 -18.13 -25.05 8.80
CA PRO A 155 -19.45 -25.24 8.20
C PRO A 155 -20.56 -24.96 9.22
N LYS A 156 -21.53 -24.13 8.86
CA LYS A 156 -22.75 -23.99 9.68
C LYS A 156 -23.55 -25.30 9.59
N PRO A 157 -23.88 -25.94 10.73
CA PRO A 157 -24.67 -27.16 10.71
C PRO A 157 -26.03 -26.90 10.03
N ARG A 158 -26.35 -27.61 8.94
CA ARG A 158 -27.72 -27.66 8.43
C ARG A 158 -28.48 -28.64 9.32
N GLY A 159 -29.18 -28.12 10.33
CA GLY A 159 -29.96 -28.95 11.25
C GLY A 159 -31.03 -29.75 10.49
N ILE A 160 -30.89 -31.07 10.46
CA ILE A 160 -32.01 -31.97 10.19
C ILE A 160 -32.52 -32.36 11.57
N ALA A 161 -33.77 -32.06 11.90
CA ALA A 161 -34.34 -32.19 13.25
C ALA A 161 -34.22 -33.61 13.86
N MET A 162 -33.95 -34.63 13.03
CA MET A 162 -33.75 -36.03 13.43
C MET A 162 -32.42 -36.62 12.91
N GLY A 163 -31.46 -35.77 12.53
CA GLY A 163 -30.15 -36.20 12.02
C GLY A 163 -29.16 -36.54 13.12
N ALA A 164 -28.17 -37.38 12.81
CA ALA A 164 -27.02 -37.61 13.70
C ALA A 164 -26.35 -36.26 14.05
N PRO A 165 -25.83 -36.09 15.28
CA PRO A 165 -25.17 -34.85 15.68
C PRO A 165 -24.03 -34.52 14.72
N LEU A 166 -24.10 -33.34 14.10
CA LEU A 166 -23.10 -32.88 13.16
C LEU A 166 -21.77 -32.71 13.91
N ARG A 167 -20.75 -33.45 13.47
CA ARG A 167 -19.41 -33.36 14.02
C ARG A 167 -18.82 -31.99 13.67
N TRP A 168 -18.39 -31.24 14.68
CA TRP A 168 -17.71 -29.97 14.47
C TRP A 168 -16.44 -30.18 13.63
N THR A 169 -16.21 -29.28 12.68
CA THR A 169 -15.02 -29.27 11.80
C THR A 169 -14.33 -27.91 11.94
N PRO A 170 -13.02 -27.83 12.22
CA PRO A 170 -12.31 -26.55 12.34
C PRO A 170 -12.24 -25.81 11.00
N PRO A 171 -12.09 -24.47 11.01
CA PRO A 171 -11.83 -23.72 9.78
C PRO A 171 -10.43 -24.02 9.26
N SER A 172 -10.23 -23.91 7.95
CA SER A 172 -8.96 -24.21 7.29
C SER A 172 -8.51 -23.10 6.34
N GLN A 173 -7.29 -22.59 6.52
CA GLN A 173 -6.63 -21.67 5.61
C GLN A 173 -6.17 -22.40 4.32
N ASN A 174 -6.26 -21.72 3.19
CA ASN A 174 -5.64 -22.18 1.94
C ASN A 174 -4.11 -22.19 2.08
N ALA A 175 -3.43 -23.10 1.38
CA ALA A 175 -1.97 -23.28 1.46
C ALA A 175 -1.43 -23.42 2.92
N ARG A 176 -2.24 -23.99 3.83
CA ARG A 176 -1.84 -24.21 5.23
C ARG A 176 -0.54 -25.00 5.31
N ARG A 177 0.30 -24.62 6.27
CA ARG A 177 1.46 -25.43 6.68
C ARG A 177 1.04 -26.30 7.88
N GLU A 178 1.71 -26.13 9.02
CA GLU A 178 1.49 -26.86 10.27
C GLU A 178 0.32 -26.31 11.12
N HIS A 179 -0.29 -25.18 10.72
CA HIS A 179 -1.41 -24.54 11.42
C HIS A 179 -2.35 -23.85 10.44
N SER A 180 -3.50 -23.38 10.94
CA SER A 180 -4.52 -22.68 10.14
C SER A 180 -5.00 -21.43 10.86
N VAL A 181 -4.93 -20.28 10.19
CA VAL A 181 -5.58 -19.04 10.60
C VAL A 181 -6.55 -18.62 9.51
N PHE A 182 -7.85 -18.71 9.80
CA PHE A 182 -8.89 -18.32 8.86
C PHE A 182 -9.27 -16.86 9.06
N LEU A 183 -9.29 -16.10 7.96
CA LEU A 183 -9.75 -14.73 7.89
C LEU A 183 -10.82 -14.61 6.80
N ASP A 184 -11.83 -13.80 7.10
CA ASP A 184 -12.78 -13.27 6.12
C ASP A 184 -12.61 -11.76 6.10
N VAL A 185 -12.04 -11.24 5.02
CA VAL A 185 -11.56 -9.84 4.94
C VAL A 185 -12.58 -9.00 4.19
N GLU A 186 -13.12 -7.97 4.84
CA GLU A 186 -13.93 -6.96 4.17
C GLU A 186 -13.04 -6.16 3.21
N LEU A 187 -13.41 -6.12 1.93
CA LEU A 187 -12.77 -5.32 0.90
C LEU A 187 -13.47 -3.97 0.75
N TRP A 188 -14.80 -3.96 0.86
CA TRP A 188 -15.65 -2.79 0.76
C TRP A 188 -17.02 -3.04 1.38
N ASN A 189 -17.72 -1.97 1.70
CA ASN A 189 -19.14 -1.99 2.03
C ASN A 189 -19.93 -0.94 1.24
N GLU A 190 -21.24 -1.14 1.10
CA GLU A 190 -22.13 -0.13 0.53
C GLU A 190 -22.54 0.86 1.62
N THR A 191 -22.42 2.15 1.31
CA THR A 191 -22.88 3.25 2.16
C THR A 191 -23.94 4.07 1.41
N ALA A 192 -24.59 5.01 2.11
CA ALA A 192 -25.50 5.96 1.46
C ALA A 192 -24.82 6.80 0.36
N LYS A 193 -23.49 6.92 0.37
CA LYS A 193 -22.68 7.64 -0.62
C LYS A 193 -22.12 6.72 -1.71
N GLY A 194 -22.51 5.44 -1.71
CA GLY A 194 -21.97 4.39 -2.58
C GLY A 194 -20.93 3.53 -1.87
N ARG A 195 -20.16 2.79 -2.66
CA ARG A 195 -19.13 1.87 -2.18
C ARG A 195 -18.02 2.61 -1.44
N ARG A 196 -17.72 2.15 -0.23
CA ARG A 196 -16.55 2.57 0.56
C ARG A 196 -15.58 1.41 0.66
N TRP A 197 -14.32 1.65 0.30
CA TRP A 197 -13.26 0.64 0.42
C TRP A 197 -12.77 0.57 1.87
N SER A 198 -12.38 -0.63 2.28
CA SER A 198 -11.80 -0.85 3.61
C SER A 198 -10.34 -0.39 3.65
N CYS A 199 -9.87 0.00 4.83
CA CYS A 199 -8.45 0.31 5.08
C CYS A 199 -7.50 -0.80 4.57
N PRO A 200 -7.69 -2.11 4.86
CA PRO A 200 -6.80 -3.14 4.32
C PRO A 200 -6.82 -3.24 2.79
N MET A 201 -7.93 -2.88 2.13
CA MET A 201 -7.96 -2.82 0.66
C MET A 201 -7.12 -1.65 0.13
N LEU A 202 -7.22 -0.47 0.74
CA LEU A 202 -6.43 0.70 0.36
C LEU A 202 -4.94 0.50 0.66
N ALA A 203 -4.60 -0.06 1.82
CA ALA A 203 -3.24 -0.44 2.17
C ALA A 203 -2.67 -1.52 1.23
N ALA A 204 -3.48 -2.48 0.77
CA ALA A 204 -3.05 -3.45 -0.26
C ALA A 204 -2.75 -2.78 -1.59
N VAL A 205 -3.58 -1.83 -2.04
CA VAL A 205 -3.30 -1.01 -3.22
C VAL A 205 -1.98 -0.25 -3.05
N TRP A 206 -1.77 0.35 -1.88
CA TRP A 206 -0.55 1.08 -1.54
C TRP A 206 0.71 0.22 -1.64
N GLN A 207 0.69 -0.99 -1.08
CA GLN A 207 1.80 -1.94 -1.21
C GLN A 207 2.08 -2.31 -2.67
N LEU A 208 1.05 -2.51 -3.48
CA LEU A 208 1.19 -2.84 -4.90
C LEU A 208 1.72 -1.65 -5.75
N LEU A 209 1.36 -0.41 -5.37
CA LEU A 209 1.96 0.81 -5.93
C LEU A 209 3.45 0.90 -5.63
N ARG A 210 3.82 0.70 -4.35
CA ARG A 210 5.23 0.70 -3.90
C ARG A 210 6.05 -0.41 -4.53
N LEU A 211 5.46 -1.56 -4.86
CA LEU A 211 6.12 -2.62 -5.63
C LEU A 211 6.19 -2.31 -7.13
N GLY A 212 5.50 -1.29 -7.62
CA GLY A 212 5.49 -0.88 -9.03
C GLY A 212 4.85 -1.91 -9.96
N VAL A 213 3.94 -2.76 -9.47
CA VAL A 213 3.35 -3.88 -10.24
C VAL A 213 2.01 -3.53 -10.90
N LEU A 214 1.39 -2.41 -10.51
CA LEU A 214 0.10 -1.99 -11.07
C LEU A 214 0.26 -1.34 -12.45
N ARG A 215 -0.64 -1.70 -13.37
CA ARG A 215 -0.69 -1.15 -14.73
C ARG A 215 -2.12 -0.84 -15.14
N ASP A 216 -2.28 0.28 -15.85
CA ASP A 216 -3.49 0.61 -16.58
C ASP A 216 -3.16 0.59 -18.08
N GLN A 217 -3.67 -0.42 -18.78
CA GLN A 217 -3.38 -0.62 -20.21
C GLN A 217 -1.87 -0.52 -20.51
N GLY A 218 -1.05 -1.23 -19.73
CA GLY A 218 0.42 -1.23 -19.87
C GLY A 218 1.14 0.02 -19.36
N ARG A 219 0.43 1.12 -19.05
CA ARG A 219 1.00 2.35 -18.47
C ARG A 219 1.24 2.18 -16.98
N ARG A 220 2.30 2.81 -16.49
CA ARG A 220 2.63 2.84 -15.07
C ARG A 220 1.57 3.65 -14.29
N ILE A 221 1.22 3.14 -13.11
CA ILE A 221 0.41 3.83 -12.10
C ILE A 221 1.32 4.25 -10.94
N GLY A 222 1.00 5.33 -10.23
CA GLY A 222 1.77 5.81 -9.09
C GLY A 222 3.11 6.41 -9.48
N VAL A 223 3.10 7.32 -10.46
CA VAL A 223 4.26 8.15 -10.78
C VAL A 223 4.24 9.36 -9.82
N PRO A 224 5.26 9.53 -8.96
CA PRO A 224 5.30 10.68 -8.07
C PRO A 224 5.42 12.00 -8.82
N GLU A 225 4.76 13.03 -8.31
CA GLU A 225 4.89 14.41 -8.78
C GLU A 225 5.93 15.16 -7.92
N PRO A 226 6.91 15.84 -8.53
CA PRO A 226 7.90 16.60 -7.77
C PRO A 226 7.26 17.75 -7.02
N VAL A 227 7.70 18.03 -5.78
CA VAL A 227 7.19 19.16 -5.00
C VAL A 227 7.41 20.52 -5.67
N GLU A 228 8.34 20.60 -6.63
CA GLU A 228 8.58 21.78 -7.45
C GLU A 228 7.52 21.98 -8.56
N SER A 229 6.73 20.96 -8.93
CA SER A 229 5.64 21.13 -9.90
C SER A 229 4.36 21.70 -9.29
N LEU A 230 4.30 21.80 -7.96
CA LEU A 230 3.22 22.50 -7.28
C LEU A 230 3.39 24.00 -7.48
N VAL A 231 2.51 24.58 -8.30
CA VAL A 231 2.42 26.03 -8.46
C VAL A 231 1.59 26.56 -7.29
N PRO A 232 2.06 27.56 -6.52
CA PRO A 232 1.25 28.22 -5.51
C PRO A 232 -0.04 28.72 -6.16
N ALA A 233 -1.19 28.57 -5.50
CA ALA A 233 -2.44 29.10 -6.00
C ALA A 233 -2.30 30.62 -6.21
N GLU A 234 -2.22 31.05 -7.48
CA GLU A 234 -2.16 32.46 -7.85
C GLU A 234 -3.45 33.15 -7.39
N HIS A 235 -3.43 33.72 -6.19
CA HIS A 235 -4.42 34.70 -5.79
C HIS A 235 -4.15 35.94 -6.64
N GLY A 236 -5.09 36.25 -7.53
CA GLY A 236 -4.94 37.20 -8.64
C GLY A 236 -4.25 38.51 -8.28
N HIS A 237 -3.52 39.04 -9.25
CA HIS A 237 -2.72 40.27 -9.21
C HIS A 237 -3.43 41.47 -8.55
N ALA A 238 -3.35 41.58 -7.22
CA ALA A 238 -3.62 42.80 -6.47
C ALA A 238 -2.29 43.40 -6.01
N PRO A 239 -1.81 44.51 -6.61
CA PRO A 239 -0.55 45.12 -6.20
C PRO A 239 -0.68 45.67 -4.77
N GLY A 240 0.00 45.03 -3.83
CA GLY A 240 0.06 45.47 -2.42
C GLY A 240 -0.20 44.39 -1.37
N GLN A 241 -0.63 43.18 -1.75
CA GLN A 241 -0.70 42.05 -0.81
C GLN A 241 0.65 41.34 -0.72
N ARG A 242 1.18 41.18 0.51
CA ARG A 242 2.33 40.32 0.77
C ARG A 242 2.05 38.92 0.20
N LEU A 243 2.99 38.36 -0.56
CA LEU A 243 3.01 36.97 -1.01
C LEU A 243 3.03 36.04 0.21
N SER A 244 1.86 35.74 0.76
CA SER A 244 1.63 34.69 1.75
C SER A 244 0.88 33.55 1.06
N GLY A 245 1.35 33.16 -0.13
CA GLY A 245 0.78 32.03 -0.85
C GLY A 245 1.36 30.75 -0.29
N SER A 246 0.52 29.92 0.33
CA SER A 246 0.83 28.52 0.65
C SER A 246 1.50 27.86 -0.55
N ARG A 247 2.53 27.04 -0.31
CA ARG A 247 3.21 26.26 -1.35
C ARG A 247 2.31 25.12 -1.84
N PHE A 248 1.43 24.63 -0.96
CA PHE A 248 0.51 23.54 -1.23
C PHE A 248 -0.93 24.05 -1.47
N PRO A 249 -1.74 23.29 -2.25
CA PRO A 249 -3.18 23.45 -2.29
C PRO A 249 -3.83 23.51 -0.90
N ASP A 250 -4.96 24.20 -0.79
CA ASP A 250 -5.68 24.38 0.48
C ASP A 250 -6.35 23.08 0.95
N THR A 251 -6.61 22.15 0.04
CA THR A 251 -7.33 20.91 0.34
C THR A 251 -6.52 19.67 -0.01
N TRP A 252 -6.66 18.62 0.80
CA TRP A 252 -6.10 17.32 0.48
C TRP A 252 -6.55 16.82 -0.88
N ALA A 253 -7.82 16.99 -1.24
CA ALA A 253 -8.38 16.55 -2.53
C ALA A 253 -7.55 16.99 -3.76
N GLU A 254 -6.96 18.19 -3.70
CA GLU A 254 -6.19 18.82 -4.79
C GLU A 254 -4.70 18.44 -4.77
N MET A 255 -4.21 17.86 -3.66
CA MET A 255 -2.83 17.40 -3.55
C MET A 255 -2.55 16.22 -4.50
N PRO A 256 -1.35 16.14 -5.09
CA PRO A 256 -0.95 15.00 -5.90
C PRO A 256 -1.11 13.66 -5.15
N PRO A 257 -1.44 12.58 -5.87
CA PRO A 257 -1.57 11.25 -5.27
C PRO A 257 -0.33 10.78 -4.51
N ILE A 258 0.84 11.05 -5.08
CA ILE A 258 2.14 10.78 -4.50
C ILE A 258 3.01 11.99 -4.80
N LEU A 259 3.37 12.73 -3.76
CA LEU A 259 4.26 13.87 -3.83
C LEU A 259 5.69 13.43 -3.53
N GLN A 260 6.65 13.80 -4.38
CA GLN A 260 8.07 13.65 -4.11
C GLN A 260 8.58 14.89 -3.37
N LEU A 261 8.77 14.74 -2.06
CA LEU A 261 9.27 15.81 -1.19
C LEU A 261 10.77 16.04 -1.37
N ASN A 262 11.53 14.98 -1.60
CA ASN A 262 12.97 15.06 -1.80
C ASN A 262 13.35 14.89 -3.29
N PRO A 263 13.89 15.92 -3.97
CA PRO A 263 14.29 15.80 -5.37
C PRO A 263 15.46 14.82 -5.59
N ARG A 264 16.21 14.48 -4.53
CA ARG A 264 17.30 13.49 -4.55
C ARG A 264 16.88 12.09 -4.11
N ALA A 265 15.57 11.84 -3.97
CA ALA A 265 15.04 10.55 -3.61
C ALA A 265 15.48 9.46 -4.61
N PHE A 266 15.79 8.28 -4.09
CA PHE A 266 15.82 7.09 -4.94
C PHE A 266 14.41 6.76 -5.43
N PRO A 267 14.25 6.04 -6.56
CA PRO A 267 12.94 5.84 -7.17
C PRO A 267 11.88 5.33 -6.19
N PHE A 268 10.67 5.89 -6.25
CA PHE A 268 9.54 5.46 -5.43
C PHE A 268 9.30 3.94 -5.44
N PRO A 269 9.12 3.28 -6.61
CA PRO A 269 8.84 1.85 -6.63
C PRO A 269 10.11 1.07 -6.26
N ALA A 270 9.93 -0.01 -5.51
CA ALA A 270 11.01 -0.79 -4.95
C ALA A 270 10.80 -2.30 -5.14
N TYR A 271 11.91 -3.04 -5.12
CA TYR A 271 11.87 -4.50 -5.23
C TYR A 271 11.19 -5.17 -4.03
N ARG A 272 11.25 -4.53 -2.87
CA ARG A 272 10.67 -4.96 -1.61
C ARG A 272 10.15 -3.74 -0.84
N THR A 273 9.20 -3.97 0.06
CA THR A 273 8.67 -2.93 0.95
C THR A 273 8.90 -3.32 2.40
N VAL A 274 9.08 -2.31 3.25
CA VAL A 274 8.98 -2.40 4.70
C VAL A 274 7.98 -1.35 5.18
N SER A 275 7.08 -1.73 6.08
CA SER A 275 6.23 -0.78 6.79
C SER A 275 6.51 -0.87 8.29
N VAL A 276 6.89 0.26 8.89
CA VAL A 276 7.10 0.42 10.33
C VAL A 276 5.82 1.01 10.90
N LEU A 277 5.11 0.24 11.73
CA LEU A 277 3.74 0.54 12.15
C LEU A 277 3.54 0.24 13.65
N SER A 278 2.53 0.87 14.26
CA SER A 278 2.02 0.43 15.57
C SER A 278 1.52 -1.03 15.51
N VAL A 279 1.62 -1.75 16.63
CA VAL A 279 1.06 -3.09 16.80
C VAL A 279 -0.45 -3.16 16.55
N ASP A 280 -1.16 -2.03 16.68
CA ASP A 280 -2.59 -1.95 16.40
C ASP A 280 -2.94 -2.28 14.93
N PHE A 281 -1.97 -2.13 14.01
CA PHE A 281 -2.13 -2.48 12.60
C PHE A 281 -1.96 -3.98 12.31
N LEU A 282 -1.64 -4.82 13.30
CA LEU A 282 -1.32 -6.22 13.05
C LEU A 282 -2.45 -6.97 12.33
N GLU A 283 -3.70 -6.73 12.73
CA GLU A 283 -4.87 -7.37 12.09
C GLU A 283 -5.11 -6.82 10.68
N VAL A 284 -4.98 -5.50 10.51
CA VAL A 284 -5.10 -4.82 9.21
C VAL A 284 -4.06 -5.35 8.24
N GLU A 285 -2.80 -5.44 8.64
CA GLU A 285 -1.72 -5.89 7.77
C GLU A 285 -1.75 -7.40 7.50
N HIS A 286 -2.34 -8.20 8.40
CA HIS A 286 -2.66 -9.58 8.07
C HIS A 286 -3.71 -9.66 6.96
N ALA A 287 -4.74 -8.81 7.01
CA ALA A 287 -5.72 -8.68 5.94
C ALA A 287 -5.08 -8.16 4.62
N VAL A 288 -4.18 -7.19 4.68
CA VAL A 288 -3.40 -6.71 3.51
C VAL A 288 -2.64 -7.87 2.85
N ARG A 289 -1.97 -8.71 3.64
CA ARG A 289 -1.27 -9.89 3.10
C ARG A 289 -2.22 -10.88 2.42
N VAL A 290 -3.41 -11.12 2.98
CA VAL A 290 -4.44 -11.97 2.33
C VAL A 290 -4.86 -11.38 0.97
N ILE A 291 -5.09 -10.06 0.92
CA ILE A 291 -5.48 -9.38 -0.32
C ILE A 291 -4.34 -9.44 -1.34
N CYS A 292 -3.13 -8.98 -1.00
CA CYS A 292 -1.99 -8.98 -1.90
C CYS A 292 -1.61 -10.40 -2.38
N GLY A 293 -1.78 -11.43 -1.53
CA GLY A 293 -1.56 -12.82 -1.92
C GLY A 293 -2.60 -13.37 -2.91
N SER A 294 -3.77 -12.73 -3.00
CA SER A 294 -4.84 -13.12 -3.92
C SER A 294 -4.86 -12.28 -5.20
N VAL A 295 -4.11 -11.18 -5.27
CA VAL A 295 -4.08 -10.31 -6.45
C VAL A 295 -3.17 -10.89 -7.53
N ARG A 296 -3.68 -11.04 -8.75
CA ARG A 296 -2.88 -11.37 -9.93
C ARG A 296 -2.28 -10.09 -10.54
N PRO A 297 -0.96 -9.85 -10.43
CA PRO A 297 -0.33 -8.66 -10.98
C PRO A 297 -0.19 -8.73 -12.51
N ASP A 298 0.19 -7.60 -13.12
CA ASP A 298 0.58 -7.57 -14.52
C ASP A 298 1.85 -8.40 -14.75
N ALA A 299 1.75 -9.45 -15.56
CA ALA A 299 2.85 -10.39 -15.79
C ALA A 299 4.07 -9.71 -16.45
N GLY A 300 3.84 -8.73 -17.32
CA GLY A 300 4.90 -7.96 -17.97
C GLY A 300 5.66 -7.09 -16.97
N ALA A 301 4.94 -6.44 -16.05
CA ALA A 301 5.51 -5.67 -14.95
C ALA A 301 6.37 -6.54 -14.03
N VAL A 302 5.83 -7.67 -13.55
CA VAL A 302 6.55 -8.58 -12.65
C VAL A 302 7.82 -9.13 -13.28
N GLU A 303 7.73 -9.57 -14.54
CA GLU A 303 8.89 -10.10 -15.26
C GLU A 303 9.96 -9.04 -15.53
N SER A 304 9.54 -7.82 -15.87
CA SER A 304 10.45 -6.67 -16.04
C SER A 304 11.19 -6.34 -14.74
N ILE A 305 10.46 -6.31 -13.62
CA ILE A 305 11.01 -6.04 -12.28
C ILE A 305 11.98 -7.15 -11.87
N ARG A 306 11.61 -8.42 -12.06
CA ARG A 306 12.47 -9.58 -11.75
C ARG A 306 13.80 -9.52 -12.50
N LYS A 307 13.77 -9.29 -13.82
CA LYS A 307 15.00 -9.12 -14.63
C LYS A 307 15.83 -7.92 -14.20
N SER A 308 15.19 -6.87 -13.70
CA SER A 308 15.91 -5.71 -13.18
C SER A 308 16.64 -6.05 -11.88
N ALA A 309 15.97 -6.71 -10.93
CA ALA A 309 16.58 -7.18 -9.69
C ALA A 309 17.75 -8.15 -9.93
N GLU A 310 17.61 -9.09 -10.86
CA GLU A 310 18.66 -10.06 -11.19
C GLU A 310 19.92 -9.39 -11.74
N ARG A 311 19.78 -8.39 -12.61
CA ARG A 311 20.91 -7.58 -13.11
C ARG A 311 21.63 -6.83 -12.00
N GLU A 312 20.97 -6.61 -10.87
CA GLU A 312 21.53 -5.95 -9.71
C GLU A 312 22.02 -6.92 -8.61
N GLY A 313 21.97 -8.24 -8.88
CA GLY A 313 22.40 -9.28 -7.96
C GLY A 313 21.39 -9.58 -6.85
N MET A 314 20.10 -9.28 -7.07
CA MET A 314 19.03 -9.57 -6.12
C MET A 314 18.12 -10.69 -6.63
N THR A 315 17.84 -11.67 -5.77
CA THR A 315 16.78 -12.66 -5.99
C THR A 315 15.51 -12.19 -5.29
N LEU A 316 14.41 -12.11 -6.04
CA LEU A 316 13.11 -11.76 -5.48
C LEU A 316 12.30 -13.02 -5.16
N PRO A 317 11.51 -13.01 -4.07
CA PRO A 317 10.47 -14.01 -3.85
C PRO A 317 9.53 -14.12 -5.06
N ALA A 318 9.08 -15.35 -5.33
CA ALA A 318 8.14 -15.65 -6.40
C ALA A 318 6.79 -14.96 -6.12
N GLU A 319 6.26 -15.15 -4.91
CA GLU A 319 5.04 -14.51 -4.46
C GLU A 319 5.25 -13.03 -4.15
N LEU A 320 4.33 -12.18 -4.60
CA LEU A 320 4.41 -10.74 -4.34
C LEU A 320 4.29 -10.42 -2.86
N VAL A 321 3.42 -11.13 -2.14
CA VAL A 321 3.18 -10.94 -0.71
C VAL A 321 4.45 -11.18 0.13
N ASP A 322 5.38 -11.99 -0.36
CA ASP A 322 6.66 -12.27 0.32
C ASP A 322 7.70 -11.16 0.11
N ARG A 323 7.39 -10.16 -0.73
CA ARG A 323 8.19 -8.94 -0.88
C ARG A 323 7.82 -7.87 0.14
N LEU A 324 6.70 -8.06 0.85
CA LEU A 324 6.21 -7.19 1.92
C LEU A 324 6.87 -7.59 3.23
N THR A 325 7.30 -6.61 4.03
CA THR A 325 7.88 -6.82 5.36
C THR A 325 7.26 -5.81 6.32
N TYR A 326 6.99 -6.24 7.54
CA TYR A 326 6.36 -5.41 8.57
C TYR A 326 7.22 -5.39 9.82
N ILE A 327 7.30 -4.23 10.45
CA ILE A 327 7.90 -4.03 11.77
C ILE A 327 6.80 -3.42 12.63
N PHE A 328 6.29 -4.20 13.58
CA PHE A 328 5.26 -3.74 14.51
C PHE A 328 5.88 -3.28 15.82
N GLN A 329 5.46 -2.11 16.28
CA GLN A 329 5.95 -1.47 17.48
C GLN A 329 4.85 -1.45 18.54
N GLY A 330 5.12 -2.06 19.69
CA GLY A 330 4.25 -1.95 20.85
C GLY A 330 4.50 -0.65 21.61
N PRO A 331 3.61 -0.29 22.56
CA PRO A 331 3.91 0.76 23.52
C PRO A 331 5.19 0.41 24.31
N LEU A 332 5.99 1.42 24.61
CA LEU A 332 7.20 1.30 25.42
C LEU A 332 6.90 1.05 26.90
#